data_AF-A0A968PK01-F1
#
_entry.id   AF-A0A968PK01-F1
#
_cell.length_a   1.000
_cell.length_b   1.000
_cell.length_c   1.000
_cell.angle_alpha   90.00
_cell.angle_beta   90.00
_cell.angle_gamma   90.00
#
_symmetry.space_group_name_H-M   'P 1'
#
loop_
_entity.id
_entity.type
_entity.pdbx_description
1 polymer ?
#
loop_
_entity_poly.entity_id
_entity_poly.type
_entity_poly.pdbx_seq_one_letter_code
_entity_poly.pdbx_strand_id
1 'polypeptide(L)'
;MNHVTAWLRLHILYPLVRLVQYSRHSRHRRLAVLIDGENITPDLIESILTEITPFGILKERRVYGNWSAPRMQHWREPCLRHGLRAMHTVPAKAAKMLPILPW
;
A
#
# COMPACT_ATOMS: atom_id res chain seq x y z
N MET A 1 13.15 -2.93 -19.26
CA MET A 1 12.97 -3.68 -18.00
C MET A 1 11.70 -4.52 -18.13
N ASN A 2 11.81 -5.84 -18.11
CA ASN A 2 10.70 -6.78 -18.30
C ASN A 2 9.85 -6.92 -17.03
N HIS A 3 8.54 -7.19 -17.19
CA HIS A 3 7.56 -7.24 -16.10
C HIS A 3 7.94 -8.19 -14.95
N VAL A 4 8.67 -9.28 -15.26
CA VAL A 4 9.17 -10.25 -14.28
C VAL A 4 10.24 -9.63 -13.36
N THR A 5 11.18 -8.88 -13.94
CA THR A 5 12.28 -8.23 -13.21
C THR A 5 11.78 -7.08 -12.35
N ALA A 6 10.77 -6.34 -12.81
CA ALA A 6 10.17 -5.26 -12.02
C ALA A 6 9.29 -5.80 -10.86
N TRP A 7 8.61 -6.93 -11.03
CA TRP A 7 7.88 -7.60 -9.94
C TRP A 7 8.82 -8.16 -8.86
N LEU A 8 9.89 -8.84 -9.27
CA LEU A 8 10.92 -9.35 -8.35
C LEU A 8 11.60 -8.21 -7.59
N ARG A 9 11.90 -7.09 -8.28
CA ARG A 9 12.48 -5.90 -7.68
C ARG A 9 11.58 -5.28 -6.60
N LEU A 10 10.28 -5.12 -6.86
CA LEU A 10 9.33 -4.63 -5.85
C LEU A 10 9.24 -5.55 -4.63
N HIS A 11 9.19 -6.88 -4.85
CA HIS A 11 9.02 -7.84 -3.76
C HIS A 11 10.26 -7.99 -2.87
N ILE A 12 11.46 -7.79 -3.43
CA ILE A 12 12.73 -7.85 -2.70
C ILE A 12 13.04 -6.51 -2.01
N LEU A 13 12.75 -5.37 -2.65
CA LEU A 13 13.10 -4.05 -2.12
C LEU A 13 12.05 -3.49 -1.14
N TYR A 14 10.78 -3.89 -1.24
CA TYR A 14 9.69 -3.38 -0.40
C TYR A 14 8.81 -4.52 0.15
N PRO A 15 9.33 -5.35 1.08
CA PRO A 15 8.62 -6.52 1.59
C PRO A 15 7.30 -6.21 2.32
N LEU A 16 7.04 -4.93 2.63
CA LEU A 16 5.84 -4.46 3.34
C LEU A 16 4.83 -3.75 2.44
N VAL A 17 5.06 -3.73 1.13
CA VAL A 17 4.11 -3.23 0.14
C VAL A 17 3.46 -4.41 -0.55
N ARG A 18 2.14 -4.54 -0.39
CA ARG A 18 1.38 -5.60 -1.06
C ARG A 18 0.61 -5.02 -2.25
N LEU A 19 0.90 -5.55 -3.43
CA LEU A 19 0.12 -5.30 -4.63
C LEU A 19 -0.98 -6.35 -4.76
N VAL A 20 -2.24 -5.92 -4.76
CA VAL A 20 -3.39 -6.81 -4.93
C VAL A 20 -4.04 -6.53 -6.28
N GLN A 21 -4.22 -7.57 -7.09
CA GLN A 21 -4.97 -7.51 -8.34
C GLN A 21 -6.41 -8.00 -8.10
N TYR A 22 -7.41 -7.18 -8.45
CA TYR A 22 -8.83 -7.50 -8.15
C TYR A 22 -9.70 -7.76 -9.38
N SER A 23 -9.18 -7.61 -10.60
CA SER A 23 -9.92 -7.97 -11.83
C SER A 23 -8.99 -8.59 -12.86
N ARG A 24 -9.42 -9.73 -13.42
CA ARG A 24 -8.81 -10.37 -14.60
C ARG A 24 -9.57 -10.08 -15.91
N HIS A 25 -10.80 -9.57 -15.82
CA HIS A 25 -11.74 -9.48 -16.96
C HIS A 25 -11.88 -8.04 -17.53
N SER A 26 -10.92 -7.16 -17.26
CA SER A 26 -10.87 -5.81 -17.82
C SER A 26 -9.65 -5.63 -18.72
N ARG A 27 -9.78 -4.85 -19.82
CA ARG A 27 -8.67 -4.56 -20.77
C ARG A 27 -7.38 -4.09 -20.10
N HIS A 28 -7.48 -3.50 -18.91
CA HIS A 28 -6.35 -3.20 -18.04
C HIS A 28 -6.49 -3.90 -16.69
N ARG A 29 -5.38 -4.44 -16.17
CA ARG A 29 -5.30 -4.96 -14.80
C ARG A 29 -5.61 -3.85 -13.81
N ARG A 30 -6.50 -4.11 -12.85
CA ARG A 30 -6.80 -3.16 -11.75
C ARG A 30 -6.01 -3.57 -10.52
N LEU A 31 -5.30 -2.60 -9.94
CA LEU A 31 -4.36 -2.81 -8.86
C LEU A 31 -4.77 -2.02 -7.63
N ALA A 32 -4.42 -2.54 -6.46
CA ALA A 32 -4.46 -1.84 -5.19
C ALA A 32 -3.09 -1.95 -4.51
N VAL A 33 -2.60 -0.83 -3.95
CA VAL A 33 -1.37 -0.80 -3.16
C VAL A 33 -1.71 -0.62 -1.68
N LEU A 34 -1.22 -1.56 -0.87
CA LEU A 34 -1.36 -1.55 0.58
C LEU A 34 0.03 -1.33 1.20
N ILE A 35 0.16 -0.24 1.97
CA ILE A 35 1.42 0.20 2.55
C ILE A 35 1.31 0.08 4.07
N ASP A 36 2.29 -0.54 4.70
CA ASP A 36 2.49 -0.47 6.14
C ASP A 36 3.21 0.84 6.50
N GLY A 37 2.45 1.86 6.90
CA GLY A 37 2.96 3.19 7.15
C GLY A 37 3.80 3.30 8.42
N GLU A 38 3.74 2.31 9.31
CA GLU A 38 4.55 2.30 10.53
C GLU A 38 5.98 1.80 10.26
N ASN A 39 6.20 1.14 9.13
CA ASN A 39 7.45 0.48 8.76
C ASN A 39 8.04 0.94 7.42
N ILE A 40 7.35 1.80 6.68
CA ILE A 40 7.82 2.42 5.43
C ILE A 40 8.00 3.92 5.65
N THR A 41 9.00 4.52 4.99
CA THR A 41 9.16 5.98 4.94
C THR A 41 8.35 6.56 3.79
N PRO A 42 7.64 7.69 3.98
CA PRO A 42 6.80 8.26 2.93
C PRO A 42 7.56 8.70 1.67
N ASP A 43 8.86 9.00 1.77
CA ASP A 43 9.71 9.40 0.64
C ASP A 43 9.80 8.34 -0.46
N LEU A 44 9.56 7.06 -0.12
CA LEU A 44 9.58 5.96 -1.08
C LEU A 44 8.31 5.87 -1.93
N ILE A 45 7.23 6.57 -1.55
CA ILE A 45 5.92 6.41 -2.19
C ILE A 45 5.93 6.77 -3.66
N GLU A 46 6.56 7.88 -4.02
CA GLU A 46 6.60 8.32 -5.41
C GLU A 46 7.30 7.28 -6.31
N SER A 47 8.41 6.73 -5.82
CA SER A 47 9.13 5.64 -6.47
C SER A 47 8.28 4.38 -6.61
N ILE A 48 7.63 3.94 -5.52
CA ILE A 48 6.75 2.77 -5.51
C ILE A 48 5.59 2.94 -6.50
N LEU A 49 4.91 4.09 -6.50
CA LEU A 49 3.78 4.35 -7.40
C LEU A 49 4.22 4.38 -8.87
N THR A 50 5.39 4.96 -9.15
CA THR A 50 5.99 4.98 -10.49
C THR A 50 6.31 3.57 -10.97
N GLU A 51 6.93 2.76 -10.11
CA GLU A 51 7.25 1.36 -10.43
C GLU A 51 5.99 0.50 -10.64
N ILE A 52 4.88 0.80 -9.94
CA ILE A 52 3.63 0.04 -10.06
C ILE A 52 2.85 0.36 -11.35
N THR A 53 2.99 1.58 -11.87
CA THR A 53 2.19 2.12 -12.99
C THR A 53 2.18 1.22 -14.25
N PRO A 54 3.29 0.63 -14.69
CA PRO A 54 3.31 -0.26 -15.86
C PRO A 54 2.53 -1.58 -15.70
N PHE A 55 2.17 -1.98 -14.48
CA PHE A 55 1.48 -3.25 -14.25
C PHE A 55 -0.04 -3.15 -14.40
N GLY A 56 -0.61 -1.95 -14.38
CA GLY A 56 -2.05 -1.75 -14.47
C GLY A 56 -2.54 -0.43 -13.87
N ILE A 57 -3.85 -0.27 -13.84
CA ILE A 57 -4.51 0.91 -13.28
C ILE A 57 -4.60 0.77 -11.77
N LEU A 58 -3.90 1.63 -11.04
CA LEU A 58 -3.97 1.72 -9.59
C LEU A 58 -5.30 2.37 -9.18
N LYS A 59 -6.21 1.57 -8.62
CA LYS A 59 -7.54 2.00 -8.18
C LYS A 59 -7.58 2.41 -6.72
N GLU A 60 -6.77 1.75 -5.90
CA GLU A 60 -6.73 2.02 -4.47
C GLU A 60 -5.31 2.14 -3.95
N ARG A 61 -5.14 3.04 -2.99
CA ARG A 61 -3.87 3.32 -2.33
C ARG A 61 -4.17 3.51 -0.85
N ARG A 62 -3.67 2.62 0.00
CA ARG A 62 -4.00 2.61 1.43
C ARG A 62 -2.73 2.56 2.25
N VAL A 63 -2.67 3.36 3.31
CA VAL A 63 -1.57 3.38 4.28
C VAL A 63 -2.13 2.98 5.64
N TYR A 64 -1.69 1.84 6.16
CA TYR A 64 -2.12 1.26 7.42
C TYR A 64 -1.20 1.70 8.56
N GLY A 65 -1.77 1.90 9.75
CA GLY A 65 -1.00 2.18 10.95
C GLY A 65 -1.81 2.84 12.05
N ASN A 66 -1.19 3.06 13.20
CA ASN A 66 -1.79 3.84 14.28
C ASN A 66 -1.73 5.35 13.97
N TRP A 67 -2.72 5.86 13.22
CA TRP A 67 -2.80 7.29 12.84
C TRP A 67 -2.94 8.28 14.00
N SER A 68 -3.13 7.80 15.23
CA SER A 68 -3.08 8.62 16.44
C SER A 68 -1.64 8.80 16.95
N ALA A 69 -0.68 8.00 16.48
CA ALA A 69 0.72 8.11 16.87
C ALA A 69 1.41 9.30 16.17
N PRO A 70 2.28 10.05 16.86
CA PRO A 70 3.04 11.16 16.26
C PRO A 70 3.83 10.75 15.01
N ARG A 71 4.36 9.52 15.00
CA ARG A 71 5.07 8.92 13.86
C ARG A 71 4.21 8.67 12.61
N MET A 72 2.92 8.97 12.63
CA MET A 72 2.09 8.93 11.42
C MET A 72 1.86 10.32 10.83
N GLN A 73 2.32 11.39 11.49
CA GLN A 73 2.10 12.76 11.02
C GLN A 73 2.83 13.04 9.70
N HIS A 74 4.02 12.46 9.50
CA HIS A 74 4.79 12.60 8.26
C HIS A 74 4.13 11.93 7.04
N TRP A 75 3.07 11.14 7.23
CA TRP A 75 2.28 10.60 6.13
C TRP A 75 1.17 11.53 5.64
N ARG A 76 0.84 12.61 6.36
CA ARG A 76 -0.28 13.50 6.01
C ARG A 76 -0.12 14.13 4.64
N GLU A 77 1.00 14.78 4.38
CA GLU A 77 1.27 15.42 3.09
C GLU A 77 1.34 14.41 1.94
N PRO A 78 2.09 13.28 2.05
CA PRO A 78 2.08 12.22 1.04
C PRO A 78 0.69 11.63 0.76
N CYS A 79 -0.14 11.46 1.79
CA CYS A 79 -1.53 11.03 1.62
C CYS A 79 -2.34 12.00 0.77
N LEU A 80 -2.22 13.30 1.03
CA LEU A 80 -2.90 14.34 0.25
C LEU A 80 -2.36 14.38 -1.18
N ARG A 81 -1.03 14.44 -1.33
CA ARG A 81 -0.33 14.57 -2.60
C ARG A 81 -0.62 13.41 -3.56
N HIS A 82 -0.61 12.18 -3.06
CA HIS A 82 -0.74 10.98 -3.88
C HIS A 82 -2.13 10.32 -3.79
N GLY A 83 -3.08 10.93 -3.09
CA GLY A 83 -4.41 10.37 -2.86
C GLY A 83 -4.36 9.02 -2.14
N LEU A 84 -3.50 8.89 -1.14
CA LEU A 84 -3.44 7.70 -0.28
C LEU A 84 -4.48 7.83 0.83
N ARG A 85 -5.27 6.77 1.03
CA ARG A 85 -6.24 6.69 2.12
C ARG A 85 -5.55 6.22 3.40
N ALA A 86 -5.64 7.03 4.44
CA ALA A 86 -5.27 6.64 5.80
C ALA A 86 -6.21 5.55 6.32
N MET A 87 -5.66 4.40 6.71
CA MET A 87 -6.39 3.30 7.34
C MET A 87 -5.89 3.14 8.78
N HIS A 88 -6.73 3.47 9.75
CA HIS A 88 -6.40 3.29 11.16
C HIS A 88 -6.40 1.81 11.53
N THR A 89 -5.28 1.33 12.04
CA THR A 89 -5.12 -0.01 12.59
C THR A 89 -4.79 0.13 14.08
N VAL A 90 -5.55 -0.56 14.92
CA VAL A 90 -5.24 -0.67 16.35
C VAL A 90 -4.09 -1.65 16.56
N PRO A 91 -3.10 -1.37 17.43
CA PRO A 91 -2.05 -2.31 17.73
C PRO A 91 -2.63 -3.62 18.28
N ALA A 92 -2.01 -4.74 17.89
CA ALA A 92 -2.48 -6.12 18.13
C ALA A 92 -2.67 -6.54 19.61
N LYS A 93 -2.55 -5.63 20.59
CA LYS A 93 -3.04 -5.89 21.95
C LYS A 93 -4.56 -6.07 22.01
N ALA A 94 -5.28 -5.63 20.97
CA ALA A 94 -6.70 -5.95 20.74
C ALA A 94 -6.93 -7.20 19.85
N ALA A 95 -5.89 -7.90 19.41
CA ALA A 95 -5.99 -9.02 18.45
C ALA A 95 -6.49 -10.35 19.06
N LYS A 96 -6.81 -10.40 20.36
CA LYS A 96 -7.52 -11.55 20.98
C LYS A 96 -9.03 -11.56 20.70
N MET A 97 -9.58 -10.49 20.10
CA MET A 97 -10.96 -10.43 19.64
C MET A 97 -11.02 -9.72 18.29
N LEU A 98 -10.69 -10.40 17.21
CA LEU A 98 -11.17 -9.98 15.90
C LEU A 98 -11.87 -11.17 15.23
N PRO A 99 -13.21 -11.16 15.13
CA PRO A 99 -13.88 -12.02 14.17
C PRO A 99 -13.45 -11.58 12.77
N ILE A 100 -13.03 -12.55 11.95
CA ILE A 100 -12.95 -12.54 10.49
C ILE A 100 -13.60 -11.29 9.86
N LEU A 101 -12.77 -10.34 9.42
CA LEU A 101 -13.23 -9.25 8.57
C LEU A 101 -13.63 -9.85 7.20
N PRO A 102 -14.85 -9.57 6.70
CA PRO A 102 -15.26 -10.06 5.39
C PRO A 102 -14.53 -9.28 4.30
N TRP A 103 -14.19 -10.00 3.23
CA TRP A 103 -13.73 -9.45 1.96
C TRP A 103 -14.90 -8.80 1.22
#